data_AF-A0A7J9HXR1-F1
#
_entry.id   AF-A0A7J9HXR1-F1
#
_cell.length_a   1.000
_cell.length_b   1.000
_cell.length_c   1.000
_cell.angle_alpha   90.00
_cell.angle_beta   90.00
_cell.angle_gamma   90.00
#
_symmetry.space_group_name_H-M   'P 1'
#
loop_
_entity.id
_entity.type
_entity.pdbx_description
1 polymer ?
#
loop_
_entity_poly.entity_id
_entity_poly.type
_entity_poly.pdbx_seq_one_letter_code
_entity_poly.pdbx_strand_id
1 'polypeptide(L)' 'MPVAVITTFNSKNLGTQSIVSTLFVAMPTIPIDLLSKEFQIDTNEVEKIKLKLKPKN' A
#
# COMPACT_ATOMS: atom_id res chain seq x y z
N MET A 1 -25.17 -4.57 -11.92
CA MET A 1 -24.49 -5.64 -12.69
C MET A 1 -23.05 -5.74 -12.19
N PRO A 2 -22.49 -6.94 -11.97
CA PRO A 2 -21.07 -7.10 -11.60
C PRO A 2 -20.15 -6.81 -12.80
N VAL A 3 -18.91 -6.39 -12.52
CA VAL A 3 -17.87 -6.07 -13.52
C VAL A 3 -16.69 -7.03 -13.35
N ALA A 4 -16.10 -7.50 -14.45
CA ALA A 4 -14.96 -8.41 -14.47
C ALA A 4 -13.86 -7.94 -15.45
N VAL A 5 -12.61 -8.31 -15.17
CA VAL A 5 -11.42 -7.99 -15.97
C VAL A 5 -10.64 -9.28 -16.26
N ILE A 6 -10.16 -9.46 -17.50
CA ILE A 6 -9.30 -10.60 -17.92
C ILE A 6 -7.96 -10.05 -18.41
N THR A 7 -6.85 -10.58 -17.89
CA THR A 7 -5.47 -10.16 -18.24
C THR A 7 -4.57 -11.37 -18.46
N THR A 8 -3.49 -11.21 -19.24
CA THR A 8 -2.47 -12.24 -19.47
C THR A 8 -1.10 -11.74 -19.05
N PHE A 9 -0.22 -12.65 -18.60
CA PHE A 9 1.13 -12.33 -18.16
C PHE A 9 2.13 -13.29 -18.80
N ASN A 10 3.25 -12.75 -19.26
CA ASN A 10 4.33 -13.54 -19.88
C ASN A 10 5.33 -14.11 -18.84
N SER A 11 4.92 -14.23 -17.58
CA SER A 11 5.73 -14.81 -16.51
C SER A 11 4.91 -15.80 -15.68
N LYS A 12 5.49 -16.98 -15.41
CA LYS A 12 4.87 -18.03 -14.60
C LYS A 12 4.76 -17.66 -13.12
N ASN A 13 5.61 -16.75 -12.65
CA ASN A 13 5.64 -16.28 -11.26
C ASN A 13 5.48 -14.75 -11.24
N LEU A 14 4.42 -14.25 -11.86
CA LEU A 14 4.11 -12.84 -11.73
C LEU A 14 3.73 -12.55 -10.27
N GLY A 15 4.63 -11.87 -9.55
CA GLY A 15 4.31 -11.28 -8.26
C GLY A 15 3.38 -10.08 -8.43
N THR A 16 2.48 -9.87 -7.47
CA THR A 16 1.74 -8.61 -7.37
C THR A 16 2.28 -7.86 -6.16
N GLN A 17 2.47 -6.55 -6.32
CA GLN A 17 2.81 -5.67 -5.21
C GLN A 17 1.77 -4.57 -5.15
N SER A 18 0.98 -4.55 -4.08
CA SER A 18 0.06 -3.45 -3.83
C SER A 18 0.85 -2.25 -3.33
N ILE A 19 0.77 -1.15 -4.07
CA ILE A 19 1.51 0.09 -3.78
C ILE A 19 1.19 0.57 -2.36
N VAL A 20 -0.09 0.54 -1.98
CA VAL A 20 -0.56 1.01 -0.67
C VAL A 20 0.01 0.15 0.45
N SER A 21 0.01 -1.18 0.28
CA SER A 21 0.58 -2.05 1.32
C SER A 21 2.09 -1.92 1.41
N THR A 22 2.77 -1.83 0.27
CA THR A 22 4.23 -1.70 0.20
C THR A 22 4.72 -0.40 0.81
N LEU A 23 3.97 0.69 0.71
CA LEU A 23 4.37 1.99 1.28
C LEU A 23 4.02 2.13 2.77
N PHE A 24 2.82 1.72 3.17
CA PHE A 24 2.29 2.08 4.50
C PHE A 24 2.35 0.95 5.52
N VAL A 25 2.39 -0.32 5.11
CA VAL A 25 2.36 -1.49 6.02
C VAL A 25 3.46 -2.52 5.72
N ALA A 26 4.53 -2.12 5.02
CA ALA A 26 5.69 -2.97 4.80
C ALA A 26 6.44 -3.35 6.08
N MET A 27 7.18 -4.46 6.00
CA MET A 27 8.07 -4.97 7.03
C MET A 27 9.46 -5.23 6.43
N PRO A 28 10.51 -4.52 6.86
CA PRO A 28 10.50 -3.42 7.84
C PRO A 28 9.72 -2.20 7.34
N THR A 29 9.20 -1.38 8.28
CA THR A 29 8.35 -0.24 7.96
C THR A 29 9.15 0.96 7.45
N ILE A 30 8.59 1.69 6.47
CA ILE A 30 9.15 2.96 6.02
C ILE A 30 8.95 4.03 7.12
N PRO A 31 10.02 4.75 7.53
CA PRO A 31 9.94 5.82 8.51
C PRO A 31 8.86 6.85 8.19
N ILE A 32 8.13 7.28 9.22
CA ILE A 32 6.97 8.16 9.07
C ILE A 32 7.35 9.54 8.53
N ASP A 33 8.50 10.09 8.93
CA ASP A 33 8.96 11.41 8.48
C ASP A 33 9.35 11.39 6.99
N LEU A 34 9.83 10.25 6.48
CA LEU A 34 10.11 10.08 5.04
C LEU A 34 8.81 10.03 4.25
N LEU A 35 7.82 9.27 4.72
CA LEU A 35 6.50 9.24 4.07
C LEU A 35 5.83 10.61 4.09
N SER A 36 5.85 11.29 5.24
CA SER A 36 5.28 12.64 5.39
C SER A 36 5.96 13.64 4.43
N LYS A 37 7.29 13.62 4.35
CA LYS A 37 8.06 14.49 3.45
C LYS A 37 7.82 14.18 1.97
N GLU A 38 7.85 12.92 1.58
CA GLU A 38 7.73 12.52 0.17
C GLU A 38 6.33 12.79 -0.38
N PHE A 39 5.30 12.49 0.43
CA PHE A 39 3.91 12.73 0.05
C PHE A 39 3.42 14.15 0.38
N GLN A 40 4.25 14.98 1.02
CA GLN A 40 3.91 16.34 1.44
C GLN A 40 2.62 16.40 2.27
N ILE A 41 2.49 15.48 3.22
CA ILE A 41 1.34 15.37 4.14
C ILE A 41 1.83 15.32 5.58
N ASP A 42 0.96 15.69 6.53
CA ASP A 42 1.29 15.60 7.95
C ASP A 42 1.52 14.16 8.41
N THR A 43 2.40 13.98 9.39
CA THR A 43 2.66 12.66 10.01
C THR A 43 1.38 12.03 10.56
N ASN A 44 0.46 12.82 11.13
CA ASN A 44 -0.85 12.36 11.60
C ASN A 44 -1.69 11.71 10.49
N GLU A 45 -1.63 12.24 9.26
CA GLU A 45 -2.37 11.66 8.13
C GLU A 45 -1.72 10.34 7.67
N VAL A 46 -0.38 10.25 7.73
CA VAL A 46 0.34 8.98 7.51
C VAL A 46 -0.10 7.92 8.52
N GLU A 47 -0.18 8.26 9.81
CA GLU A 47 -0.64 7.32 10.84
C GLU A 47 -2.07 6.85 10.60
N LYS A 48 -2.96 7.77 10.24
CA LYS A 48 -4.36 7.46 9.91
C LYS A 48 -4.48 6.51 8.73
N ILE A 49 -3.65 6.67 7.69
CA ILE A 49 -3.58 5.72 6.57
C ILE A 49 -3.14 4.34 7.07
N LYS A 50 -2.04 4.27 7.85
CA LYS A 50 -1.56 3.00 8.42
C LYS A 50 -2.64 2.29 9.26
N LEU A 51 -3.38 3.03 10.08
CA LEU A 51 -4.46 2.49 10.91
C LEU A 51 -5.61 1.92 10.08
N LYS A 52 -6.01 2.61 9.00
CA LYS A 52 -7.07 2.14 8.08
C LYS A 52 -6.69 0.88 7.30
N LEU A 53 -5.39 0.61 7.15
CA LEU A 53 -4.86 -0.54 6.41
C LEU A 53 -4.57 -1.75 7.30
N LYS A 54 -4.71 -1.63 8.62
CA LYS A 54 -4.62 -2.79 9.52
C LYS A 54 -5.77 -3.77 9.21
N PRO A 55 -5.50 -5.09 9.19
CA PRO A 55 -6.55 -6.10 9.03
C PRO A 55 -7.64 -5.92 10.09
N LYS A 56 -8.90 -5.96 9.67
CA LYS A 56 -10.04 -5.98 10.59
C LYS A 56 -10.29 -7.43 10.99
N ASN A 57 -9.90 -7.76 12.22
CA ASN A 57 -10.28 -9.03 12.86
C ASN A 57 -11.80 -9.11 13.02
#